data_AF-A0A0R0LKQ5-F1
#
_entry.id   AF-A0A0R0LKQ5-F1
#
_cell.length_a   1.000
_cell.length_b   1.000
_cell.length_c   1.000
_cell.angle_alpha   90.00
_cell.angle_beta   90.00
_cell.angle_gamma   90.00
#
_symmetry.space_group_name_H-M   'P 1'
#
loop_
_entity.id
_entity.type
_entity.pdbx_description
1 polymer ?
#
loop_
_entity_poly.entity_id
_entity_poly.type
_entity_poly.pdbx_seq_one_letter_code
_entity_poly.pdbx_strand_id
1 'polypeptide(L)'
;MPNENRIKSKPVFKREFYRYSSLDYQVVKSIGTSGQISLGKEHAGKKVLIENLEPGVRVICTVTIIPDNERWLHEPAAAKKGIGKALAWAFKNPAKESNFADLKIKKAQSVKRKEHSA
;
A
#
# COMPACT_ATOMS: atom_id res chain seq x y z
N MET A 1 7.85 -16.27 57.12
CA MET A 1 8.77 -16.36 55.98
C MET A 1 8.16 -17.28 54.92
N PRO A 2 7.52 -16.74 53.87
CA PRO A 2 7.28 -17.48 52.64
C PRO A 2 7.91 -16.81 51.40
N ASN A 3 8.12 -17.68 50.42
CA ASN A 3 8.88 -17.58 49.20
C ASN A 3 8.35 -16.53 48.20
N GLU A 4 9.20 -15.60 47.75
CA GLU A 4 8.83 -14.52 46.83
C GLU A 4 8.91 -15.01 45.38
N ASN A 5 7.72 -15.29 44.83
CA ASN A 5 7.51 -15.71 43.45
C ASN A 5 8.04 -14.68 42.44
N ARG A 6 9.12 -15.06 41.75
CA ARG A 6 9.22 -15.15 40.28
C ARG A 6 8.22 -14.28 39.48
N ILE A 7 8.41 -12.97 39.44
CA ILE A 7 7.88 -12.14 38.35
C ILE A 7 9.00 -12.00 37.31
N LYS A 8 9.00 -12.90 36.32
CA LYS A 8 9.82 -12.71 35.12
C LYS A 8 9.33 -11.45 34.42
N SER A 9 10.08 -10.36 34.56
CA SER A 9 9.94 -9.17 33.72
C SER A 9 10.11 -9.61 32.27
N LYS A 10 9.02 -9.57 31.50
CA LYS A 10 9.09 -9.67 30.04
C LYS A 10 9.86 -8.44 29.55
N PRO A 11 10.75 -8.55 28.55
CA PRO A 11 11.54 -7.42 28.10
C PRO A 11 10.59 -6.36 27.52
N VAL A 12 10.45 -5.25 28.24
CA VAL A 12 9.83 -4.02 27.73
C VAL A 12 10.72 -3.57 26.59
N PHE A 13 10.17 -3.64 25.38
CA PHE A 13 10.85 -3.43 24.11
C PHE A 13 11.53 -2.06 24.12
N LYS A 14 12.84 -2.07 24.39
CA LYS A 14 13.73 -0.92 24.40
C LYS A 14 13.90 -0.45 22.95
N ARG A 15 12.96 0.38 22.46
CA ARG A 15 13.15 1.12 21.20
C ARG A 15 14.11 2.26 21.48
N GLU A 16 15.40 1.92 21.52
CA GLU A 16 16.47 2.89 21.43
C GLU A 16 16.34 3.63 20.10
N PHE A 17 15.83 4.87 20.18
CA PHE A 17 16.33 6.05 19.50
C PHE A 17 17.22 5.79 18.28
N TYR A 18 16.61 5.55 17.11
CA TYR A 18 17.22 6.00 15.86
C TYR A 18 17.03 7.53 15.78
N ARG A 19 17.86 8.25 16.54
CA ARG A 19 18.12 9.66 16.26
C ARG A 19 18.78 9.69 14.88
N TYR A 20 18.02 10.14 13.88
CA TYR A 20 18.48 10.35 12.50
C TYR A 20 19.83 11.08 12.51
N SER A 21 20.87 10.40 12.04
CA SER A 21 22.19 10.96 11.79
C SER A 21 22.16 11.80 10.51
N SER A 22 21.50 12.97 10.56
CA SER A 22 21.70 14.13 9.69
C SER A 22 20.71 15.20 10.15
N LEU A 23 21.15 16.05 11.08
CA LEU A 23 20.34 17.11 11.69
C LEU A 23 20.89 18.48 11.29
N ASP A 24 21.16 18.66 9.99
CA ASP A 24 21.65 19.95 9.50
C ASP A 24 20.50 20.92 9.18
N TYR A 25 19.24 20.49 9.35
CA TYR A 25 18.07 21.32 9.11
C TYR A 25 17.04 21.23 10.23
N GLN A 26 17.15 22.15 11.19
CA GLN A 26 16.13 22.40 12.21
C GLN A 26 15.54 23.78 11.97
N VAL A 27 14.23 23.86 11.79
CA VAL A 27 13.52 25.13 11.56
C VAL A 27 12.36 25.26 12.54
N VAL A 28 12.29 26.40 13.22
CA VAL A 28 11.15 26.73 14.08
C VAL A 28 10.07 27.36 13.21
N LYS A 29 8.84 26.84 13.28
CA LYS A 29 7.67 27.37 12.60
C LYS A 29 6.52 27.49 13.58
N SER A 30 5.75 28.57 13.43
CA SER A 30 4.52 28.76 14.21
C SER A 30 3.34 28.04 13.57
N ILE A 31 2.42 27.57 14.40
CA ILE A 31 1.11 27.06 13.96
C ILE A 31 0.16 28.25 13.92
N GLY A 32 -0.53 28.43 12.79
CA GLY A 32 -1.53 29.49 12.65
C GLY A 32 -2.74 29.24 13.56
N THR A 33 -3.55 30.28 13.80
CA THR A 33 -4.75 30.20 14.67
C THR A 33 -5.75 29.11 14.23
N SER A 34 -5.74 28.74 12.93
CA SER A 34 -6.55 27.65 12.38
C SER A 34 -5.98 26.25 12.59
N GLY A 35 -4.83 26.11 13.26
CA GLY A 35 -4.14 24.83 13.47
C GLY A 35 -3.28 24.36 12.31
N GLN A 36 -3.08 25.19 11.28
CA GLN A 36 -2.28 24.85 10.09
C GLN A 36 -0.79 25.16 10.28
N ILE A 37 0.08 24.33 9.69
CA ILE A 37 1.54 24.54 9.63
C ILE A 37 2.04 24.35 8.20
N SER A 38 2.78 25.33 7.68
CA SER A 38 3.34 25.28 6.34
C SER A 38 4.67 24.53 6.33
N LEU A 39 4.70 23.32 5.76
CA LEU A 39 5.93 22.52 5.70
C LEU A 39 6.92 23.00 4.63
N GLY A 40 6.41 23.49 3.50
CA GLY A 40 7.21 23.94 2.35
C GLY A 40 6.52 23.55 1.04
N LYS A 41 6.88 24.21 -0.07
CA LYS A 41 6.26 23.94 -1.40
C LYS A 41 6.67 22.55 -1.93
N GLU A 42 7.86 22.08 -1.55
CA GLU A 42 8.40 20.75 -1.85
C GLU A 42 7.57 19.60 -1.26
N HIS A 43 6.69 19.90 -0.29
CA HIS A 43 5.75 18.96 0.31
C HIS A 43 4.31 19.14 -0.18
N ALA A 44 4.03 20.09 -1.07
CA ALA A 44 2.69 20.33 -1.58
C ALA A 44 2.12 19.09 -2.29
N GLY A 45 0.83 18.81 -2.08
CA GLY A 45 0.11 17.68 -2.69
C GLY A 45 0.40 16.30 -2.08
N LYS A 46 1.47 16.14 -1.27
CA LYS A 46 1.76 14.88 -0.57
C LYS A 46 0.73 14.61 0.52
N LYS A 47 0.34 13.35 0.67
CA LYS A 47 -0.48 12.90 1.80
C LYS A 47 0.44 12.63 2.99
N VAL A 48 -0.01 13.00 4.18
CA VAL A 48 0.75 12.82 5.41
C VAL A 48 -0.09 12.15 6.48
N LEU A 49 0.56 11.30 7.27
CA LEU A 49 0.06 10.74 8.51
C LEU A 49 0.56 11.61 9.66
N ILE A 50 -0.33 11.90 10.62
CA ILE A 50 0.01 12.61 11.85
C ILE A 50 -0.15 11.64 13.01
N GLU A 51 0.94 11.35 13.70
CA GLU A 51 0.96 10.47 14.86
C GLU A 51 1.19 11.30 16.14
N ASN A 52 0.39 11.04 17.17
CA ASN A 52 0.58 11.63 18.51
C ASN A 52 1.29 10.60 19.38
N LEU A 53 2.62 10.69 19.48
CA LEU A 53 3.40 9.73 20.26
C LEU A 53 3.33 10.06 21.76
N GLU A 54 3.47 11.33 22.11
CA GLU A 54 3.51 11.84 23.48
C GLU A 54 2.83 13.22 23.55
N PRO A 55 2.42 13.69 24.75
CA PRO A 55 1.91 15.06 24.91
C PRO A 55 2.91 16.10 24.38
N GLY A 56 2.49 16.88 23.39
CA GLY A 56 3.32 17.92 22.76
C GLY A 56 4.25 17.43 21.64
N VAL A 57 4.38 16.11 21.42
CA VAL A 57 5.20 15.53 20.34
C VAL A 57 4.30 14.94 19.27
N ARG A 58 4.39 15.51 18.06
CA ARG A 58 3.73 14.99 16.86
C ARG A 58 4.76 14.62 15.81
N VAL A 59 4.56 13.47 15.18
CA VAL A 59 5.35 13.02 14.03
C VAL A 59 4.49 13.16 12.78
N ILE A 60 5.05 13.76 11.73
CA ILE A 60 4.40 13.90 10.42
C ILE A 60 5.18 13.07 9.42
N CYS A 61 4.55 12.02 8.88
CA CYS A 61 5.15 11.10 7.93
C CYS A 61 4.45 11.22 6.57
N THR A 62 5.21 11.24 5.46
CA THR A 62 4.58 11.12 4.12
C THR A 62 4.06 9.69 3.94
N VAL A 63 2.88 9.55 3.32
CA VAL A 63 2.27 8.25 3.05
C VAL A 63 1.84 8.10 1.60
N THR A 64 1.85 6.86 1.12
CA THR A 64 1.25 6.46 -0.15
C THR A 64 -0.07 5.75 0.14
N ILE A 65 -1.14 6.17 -0.53
CA ILE A 65 -2.47 5.57 -0.37
C ILE A 65 -2.68 4.57 -1.50
N ILE A 66 -3.02 3.34 -1.12
CA ILE A 66 -3.33 2.25 -2.06
C ILE A 66 -4.83 1.92 -1.89
N PRO A 67 -5.64 2.03 -2.94
CA PRO A 67 -7.03 1.59 -2.94
C PRO A 67 -7.17 0.12 -2.51
N ASP A 68 -8.26 -0.23 -1.82
CA ASP A 68 -8.41 -1.59 -1.28
C ASP A 68 -8.48 -2.67 -2.37
N ASN A 69 -9.08 -2.36 -3.53
CA ASN A 69 -9.11 -3.25 -4.70
C ASN A 69 -7.74 -3.41 -5.39
N GLU A 70 -6.74 -2.59 -5.03
CA GLU A 70 -5.37 -2.65 -5.55
C GLU A 70 -4.38 -3.16 -4.50
N ARG A 71 -4.79 -3.24 -3.23
CA ARG A 71 -3.96 -3.74 -2.12
C ARG A 71 -3.36 -5.11 -2.40
N TRP A 72 -4.09 -5.99 -3.08
CA TRP A 72 -3.64 -7.34 -3.42
C TRP A 72 -2.35 -7.36 -4.25
N LEU A 73 -2.06 -6.32 -5.06
CA LEU A 73 -0.81 -6.24 -5.84
C LEU A 73 0.43 -6.13 -4.95
N HIS A 74 0.28 -5.58 -3.75
CA HIS A 74 1.38 -5.36 -2.83
C HIS A 74 1.63 -6.58 -1.91
N GLU A 75 0.75 -7.58 -1.94
CA GLU A 75 0.94 -8.81 -1.17
C GLU A 75 2.14 -9.62 -1.73
N PRO A 76 3.04 -10.14 -0.85
CA PRO A 76 4.24 -10.84 -1.29
C PRO A 76 3.98 -12.01 -2.27
N ALA A 77 2.85 -12.69 -2.09
CA ALA A 77 2.44 -13.81 -2.92
C ALA A 77 2.08 -13.37 -4.35
N ALA A 78 1.28 -12.31 -4.49
CA ALA A 78 0.85 -11.79 -5.78
C ALA A 78 2.02 -11.15 -6.55
N ALA A 79 2.78 -10.27 -5.88
CA ALA A 79 3.91 -9.55 -6.48
C ALA A 79 5.00 -10.51 -6.99
N LYS A 80 5.48 -11.42 -6.14
CA LYS A 80 6.66 -12.26 -6.47
C LYS A 80 6.32 -13.50 -7.29
N LYS A 81 5.23 -14.19 -6.98
CA LYS A 81 4.94 -15.51 -7.59
C LYS A 81 3.99 -15.43 -8.78
N GLY A 82 2.95 -14.60 -8.71
CA GLY A 82 1.97 -14.47 -9.79
C GLY A 82 2.49 -13.56 -10.90
N ILE A 83 2.64 -12.28 -10.57
CA ILE A 83 2.95 -11.22 -11.53
C ILE A 83 4.35 -11.41 -12.12
N GLY A 84 5.36 -11.66 -11.28
CA GLY A 84 6.73 -11.90 -11.75
C GLY A 84 6.84 -13.06 -12.75
N LYS A 85 6.11 -14.17 -12.53
CA LYS A 85 6.07 -15.30 -13.48
C LYS A 85 5.34 -14.95 -14.76
N ALA A 86 4.20 -14.27 -14.66
CA ALA A 86 3.43 -13.84 -15.83
C ALA A 86 4.26 -12.90 -16.72
N LEU A 87 4.98 -11.94 -16.12
CA LEU A 87 5.88 -11.04 -16.84
C LEU A 87 7.04 -11.81 -17.49
N ALA A 88 7.70 -12.71 -16.75
CA ALA A 88 8.77 -13.54 -17.29
C ALA A 88 8.31 -14.42 -18.46
N TRP A 89 7.08 -14.93 -18.40
CA TRP A 89 6.46 -15.65 -19.51
C TRP A 89 6.21 -14.72 -20.70
N ALA A 90 5.60 -13.55 -20.48
CA ALA A 90 5.29 -12.59 -21.53
C ALA A 90 6.54 -12.11 -22.27
N PHE A 91 7.64 -11.84 -21.55
CA PHE A 91 8.92 -11.50 -22.17
C PHE A 91 9.48 -12.62 -23.07
N LYS A 92 9.25 -13.88 -22.69
CA LYS A 92 9.69 -15.05 -23.48
C LYS A 92 8.72 -15.41 -24.61
N ASN A 93 7.48 -14.94 -24.54
CA ASN A 93 6.40 -15.26 -25.47
C ASN A 93 5.78 -13.96 -25.99
N PRO A 94 6.52 -13.19 -26.82
CA PRO A 94 6.00 -11.96 -27.38
C PRO A 94 4.71 -12.22 -28.15
N ALA A 95 3.73 -11.35 -27.94
CA ALA A 95 2.43 -11.44 -28.60
C ALA A 95 2.62 -11.43 -30.12
N LYS A 96 1.93 -12.34 -30.80
CA LYS A 96 1.85 -12.40 -32.26
C LYS A 96 0.45 -12.04 -32.69
N GLU A 97 0.35 -11.38 -33.83
CA GLU A 97 -0.96 -11.13 -34.44
C GLU A 97 -1.67 -12.46 -34.67
N SER A 98 -2.94 -12.51 -34.25
CA SER A 98 -3.81 -13.65 -34.47
C SER A 98 -4.73 -13.34 -35.64
N ASN A 99 -4.89 -14.29 -36.55
CA ASN A 99 -5.80 -14.13 -37.68
C ASN A 99 -7.24 -14.47 -37.25
N PHE A 100 -8.18 -13.59 -37.54
CA PHE A 100 -9.60 -13.82 -37.28
C PHE A 100 -10.16 -15.06 -37.98
N ALA A 101 -9.59 -15.45 -39.13
CA ALA A 101 -10.00 -16.65 -39.85
C ALA A 101 -9.71 -17.96 -39.07
N ASP A 102 -8.75 -17.95 -38.14
CA ASP A 102 -8.34 -19.12 -37.36
C ASP A 102 -9.19 -19.32 -36.09
N LEU A 103 -10.07 -18.35 -35.78
CA LEU A 103 -10.98 -18.45 -34.64
C LEU A 103 -12.09 -19.47 -34.96
N LYS A 104 -12.00 -20.66 -34.37
CA LYS A 104 -13.10 -21.64 -34.40
C LYS A 104 -14.27 -21.13 -33.57
N ILE A 105 -15.19 -20.43 -34.23
CA ILE A 105 -16.49 -20.10 -33.67
C ILE A 105 -17.28 -21.41 -33.53
N LYS A 106 -17.39 -21.95 -32.31
CA LYS A 106 -18.51 -22.86 -32.01
C LYS A 106 -19.77 -22.03 -32.20
N LYS A 107 -20.50 -22.27 -33.31
CA LYS A 107 -21.83 -21.68 -33.51
C LYS A 107 -22.60 -21.83 -32.21
N ALA A 108 -22.94 -20.71 -31.58
CA ALA A 108 -23.84 -20.70 -30.45
C ALA A 108 -25.07 -21.52 -30.86
N GLN A 109 -25.40 -22.55 -30.07
CA GLN A 109 -26.67 -23.24 -30.24
C GLN A 109 -27.74 -22.16 -30.23
N SER A 110 -28.36 -21.94 -31.39
CA SER A 110 -29.48 -21.04 -31.53
C SER A 110 -30.61 -21.63 -30.70
N VAL A 111 -30.66 -21.24 -29.43
CA VAL A 111 -31.84 -21.44 -28.61
C VAL A 111 -32.93 -20.68 -29.34
N LYS A 112 -33.82 -21.44 -29.99
CA LYS A 112 -35.02 -20.98 -30.70
C LYS A 112 -35.79 -20.10 -29.71
N ARG A 113 -35.56 -18.79 -29.75
CA ARG A 113 -36.36 -17.83 -28.99
C ARG A 113 -37.74 -17.92 -29.60
N LYS A 114 -38.68 -18.53 -28.87
CA LYS A 114 -40.09 -18.45 -29.23
C LYS A 114 -40.47 -16.97 -29.13
N GLU A 115 -40.84 -16.39 -30.26
CA GLU A 115 -41.53 -15.11 -30.28
C GLU A 115 -42.82 -15.29 -29.49
N HIS A 116 -42.91 -14.62 -28.35
CA HIS A 116 -44.21 -14.40 -27.72
C HIS A 116 -44.92 -13.37 -28.59
N SER A 117 -45.87 -13.86 -29.40
CA SER A 117 -46.79 -13.00 -30.15
C SER A 117 -47.99 -12.69 -29.25
N ALA A 118 -48.32 -11.39 -29.21
CA ALA A 118 -49.50 -10.71 -28.65
C ALA A 118 -49.77 -10.84 -27.14
#